data_AF-A0A1E4X9G3-F1
#
_entry.id   AF-A0A1E4X9G3-F1
#
_cell.length_a   1.000
_cell.length_b   1.000
_cell.length_c   1.000
_cell.angle_alpha   90.00
_cell.angle_beta   90.00
_cell.angle_gamma   90.00
#
_symmetry.space_group_name_H-M   'P 1'
#
loop_
_entity.id
_entity.type
_entity.pdbx_description
1 polymer ?
#
loop_
_entity_poly.entity_id
_entity_poly.type
_entity_poly.pdbx_seq_one_letter_code
_entity_poly.pdbx_strand_id
1 'polypeptide(L)'
;MNDVTIIDRFLDTFSRYIDSGFGLLQGEVAFLTATLIVIDMTIAGLYWAMSHATGQGEDVIAKLLRKVLYVGAFAYIIGNFNWLSSIVFRSFAGLGITATGSAITMENFLQPGRLAKTGIDAAAPILDQIGDMAGFPEVFVNLDPIVVLFIAWLVVILCFFVLAVQLFITLIEFKLTTLAGFVLIPFALWNKTSFLAEKVLGNVVSSGIKVLVLAVIVGIGSGLFAEFQVHPDEPSIDHALVVMLASLALLALGIFGPGIATGLVSGAPQLGAGAMAGAAVGAVGTGVAIGAAATGVGGAVMAG
;
A
#
# COMPACT_ATOMS: atom_id res chain seq x y z
N MET A 1 -21.87 15.01 5.55
CA MET A 1 -20.48 15.52 5.59
C MET A 1 -19.65 15.01 6.78
N ASN A 2 -20.08 13.99 7.55
CA ASN A 2 -19.36 13.49 8.74
C ASN A 2 -18.94 11.99 8.67
N ASP A 3 -19.26 11.28 7.58
CA ASP A 3 -19.08 9.81 7.52
C ASP A 3 -17.72 9.37 6.98
N VAL A 4 -17.08 10.22 6.16
CA VAL A 4 -15.73 9.96 5.62
C VAL A 4 -14.68 9.92 6.73
N THR A 5 -14.94 10.62 7.85
CA THR A 5 -14.10 10.66 9.06
C THR A 5 -14.08 9.34 9.83
N ILE A 6 -15.00 8.41 9.56
CA ILE A 6 -15.03 7.08 10.20
C ILE A 6 -13.83 6.24 9.75
N ILE A 7 -13.45 6.31 8.47
CA ILE A 7 -12.30 5.58 7.94
C ILE A 7 -11.00 6.13 8.55
N ASP A 8 -10.89 7.45 8.67
CA ASP A 8 -9.72 8.07 9.31
C ASP A 8 -9.66 7.73 10.81
N ARG A 9 -10.81 7.70 11.50
CA ARG A 9 -10.90 7.24 12.90
C ARG A 9 -10.53 5.76 13.06
N PHE A 10 -10.90 4.92 12.09
CA PHE A 10 -10.54 3.50 12.08
C PHE A 10 -9.03 3.33 11.86
N LEU A 11 -8.44 4.08 10.91
CA LEU A 11 -7.00 4.13 10.69
C LEU A 11 -6.23 4.63 11.91
N ASP A 12 -6.71 5.68 12.57
CA ASP A 12 -6.13 6.20 13.80
C ASP A 12 -6.18 5.17 14.93
N THR A 13 -7.31 4.47 15.05
CA THR A 13 -7.47 3.43 16.08
C THR A 13 -6.50 2.28 15.81
N PHE A 14 -6.46 1.74 14.60
CA PHE A 14 -5.50 0.68 14.24
C PHE A 14 -4.05 1.14 14.38
N SER A 15 -3.73 2.36 13.97
CA SER A 15 -2.39 2.93 14.12
C SER A 15 -1.98 3.00 15.57
N ARG A 16 -2.85 3.51 16.46
CA ARG A 16 -2.60 3.57 17.91
C ARG A 16 -2.43 2.18 18.52
N TYR A 17 -3.26 1.21 18.13
CA TYR A 17 -3.13 -0.17 18.62
C TYR A 17 -1.81 -0.81 18.16
N ILE A 18 -1.40 -0.61 16.91
CA ILE A 18 -0.12 -1.12 16.42
C ILE A 18 1.05 -0.42 17.12
N ASP A 19 0.99 0.90 17.28
CA ASP A 19 2.03 1.67 17.98
C ASP A 19 2.12 1.25 19.47
N SER A 20 0.99 0.93 20.11
CA SER A 20 0.98 0.34 21.46
C SER A 20 1.63 -1.05 21.50
N GLY A 21 1.50 -1.83 20.43
CA GLY A 21 2.13 -3.14 20.30
C GLY A 21 3.66 -3.08 20.36
N PHE A 22 4.29 -2.03 19.81
CA PHE A 22 5.73 -1.82 19.98
C PHE A 22 6.11 -1.59 21.44
N GLY A 23 5.34 -0.80 22.18
CA GLY A 23 5.59 -0.56 23.61
C GLY A 23 5.40 -1.81 24.46
N LEU A 24 4.39 -2.62 24.17
CA LEU A 24 4.14 -3.90 24.87
C LEU A 24 5.25 -4.92 24.62
N LEU A 25 5.76 -5.00 23.39
CA LEU A 25 6.77 -5.97 22.99
C LEU A 25 8.20 -5.50 23.31
N GLN A 26 8.41 -4.22 23.63
CA GLN A 26 9.73 -3.64 23.83
C GLN A 26 10.54 -4.34 24.94
N GLY A 27 9.90 -4.69 26.06
CA GLY A 27 10.56 -5.37 27.17
C GLY A 27 11.06 -6.76 26.79
N GLU A 28 10.26 -7.51 26.05
CA GLU A 28 10.58 -8.89 25.65
C GLU A 28 11.60 -8.94 24.53
N VAL A 29 11.50 -8.02 23.56
CA VAL A 29 12.53 -7.82 22.53
C VAL A 29 13.86 -7.41 23.16
N ALA A 30 13.86 -6.48 24.13
CA ALA A 30 15.08 -6.09 24.83
C ALA A 30 15.71 -7.25 25.60
N PHE A 31 14.90 -8.10 26.26
CA PHE A 31 15.39 -9.31 26.92
C PHE A 31 16.00 -10.31 25.94
N LEU A 32 15.33 -10.56 24.81
CA LEU A 32 15.82 -11.46 23.76
C LEU A 32 17.13 -10.93 23.16
N THR A 33 17.19 -9.63 22.86
CA THR A 33 18.40 -8.96 22.38
C THR A 33 19.54 -9.09 23.38
N ALA A 34 19.31 -8.77 24.66
CA ALA A 34 20.33 -8.88 25.70
C ALA A 34 20.86 -10.32 25.82
N THR A 35 19.97 -11.31 25.81
CA THR A 35 20.35 -12.73 25.86
C THR A 35 21.19 -13.12 24.66
N LEU A 36 20.79 -12.76 23.44
CA LEU A 36 21.55 -13.06 22.22
C LEU A 36 22.92 -12.36 22.21
N ILE A 37 23.01 -11.12 22.68
CA ILE A 37 24.28 -10.40 22.84
C ILE A 37 25.20 -11.13 23.81
N VAL A 38 24.69 -11.57 24.97
CA VAL A 38 25.49 -12.28 25.98
C VAL A 38 26.02 -13.60 25.44
N ILE A 39 25.18 -14.39 24.75
CA ILE A 39 25.62 -15.67 24.16
C ILE A 39 26.70 -15.41 23.09
N ASP A 40 26.49 -14.44 22.21
CA ASP A 40 27.43 -14.11 21.14
C ASP A 40 28.78 -13.58 21.69
N MET A 41 28.75 -12.71 22.70
CA MET A 41 29.95 -12.25 23.42
C MET A 41 30.68 -13.40 24.14
N THR A 42 29.94 -14.33 24.75
CA THR A 42 30.52 -15.49 25.44
C THR A 42 31.26 -16.40 24.46
N ILE A 43 30.65 -16.67 23.30
CA ILE A 43 31.26 -17.49 22.25
C ILE A 43 32.48 -16.79 21.64
N ALA A 44 32.39 -15.48 21.39
CA ALA A 44 33.54 -14.70 20.92
C ALA A 44 34.70 -14.75 21.94
N GLY A 45 34.40 -14.64 23.24
CA GLY A 45 35.37 -14.80 24.32
C GLY A 45 36.00 -16.19 24.38
N LEU A 46 35.21 -17.26 24.19
CA LEU A 46 35.71 -18.64 24.13
C LEU A 46 36.62 -18.87 22.91
N TYR A 47 36.25 -18.37 21.73
CA TYR A 47 37.10 -18.44 20.54
C TYR A 47 38.38 -17.65 20.70
N TRP A 48 38.32 -16.49 21.37
CA TRP A 48 39.50 -15.71 21.71
C TRP A 48 40.43 -16.47 22.66
N ALA A 49 39.90 -17.08 23.72
CA ALA A 49 40.68 -17.89 24.66
C ALA A 49 41.37 -19.08 23.96
N MET A 50 40.69 -19.76 23.03
CA MET A 50 41.28 -20.83 22.23
C MET A 50 42.30 -20.34 21.20
N SER A 51 42.10 -19.18 20.55
CA SER A 51 43.06 -18.64 19.57
C SER A 51 44.33 -18.11 20.24
N HIS A 52 44.22 -17.64 21.48
CA HIS A 52 45.37 -17.29 22.31
C HIS A 52 46.20 -18.53 22.67
N ALA A 53 45.56 -19.69 22.85
CA ALA A 53 46.23 -20.96 23.12
C ALA A 53 46.97 -21.55 21.90
N THR A 54 46.60 -21.16 20.66
CA THR A 54 47.20 -21.65 19.41
C THR A 54 48.14 -20.66 18.71
N GLY A 55 48.40 -19.49 19.29
CA GLY A 55 49.46 -18.57 18.85
C GLY A 55 49.16 -17.69 17.61
N GLN A 56 47.90 -17.58 17.17
CA GLN A 56 47.50 -16.74 16.02
C GLN A 56 46.90 -15.39 16.45
N GLY A 57 47.73 -14.54 17.07
CA GLY A 57 47.29 -13.33 17.77
C GLY A 57 47.04 -12.06 16.94
N GLU A 58 47.35 -12.03 15.63
CA GLU A 58 47.47 -10.74 14.91
C GLU A 58 46.13 -10.11 14.44
N ASP A 59 45.03 -10.84 14.32
CA ASP A 59 43.75 -10.29 13.81
C ASP A 59 42.69 -10.01 14.87
N VAL A 60 43.04 -10.07 16.16
CA VAL A 60 42.06 -10.04 17.26
C VAL A 60 41.37 -8.68 17.39
N ILE A 61 42.14 -7.59 17.35
CA ILE A 61 41.61 -6.22 17.50
C ILE A 61 40.65 -5.89 16.36
N ALA A 62 40.99 -6.25 15.12
CA ALA A 62 40.13 -6.04 13.96
C ALA A 62 38.82 -6.85 14.05
N LYS A 63 38.88 -8.11 14.52
CA LYS A 63 37.71 -8.97 14.73
C LYS A 63 36.80 -8.44 15.84
N LEU A 64 37.36 -8.02 16.97
CA LEU A 64 36.61 -7.42 18.08
C LEU A 64 35.95 -6.11 17.69
N LEU A 65 36.69 -5.21 17.01
CA LEU A 65 36.17 -3.92 16.57
C LEU A 65 35.00 -4.10 15.58
N ARG A 66 35.14 -5.01 14.61
CA ARG A 66 34.06 -5.35 13.67
C ARG A 66 32.84 -5.91 14.40
N LYS A 67 33.05 -6.74 15.42
CA LYS A 67 31.96 -7.36 16.20
C LYS A 67 31.23 -6.34 17.08
N VAL A 68 31.96 -5.47 17.76
CA VAL A 68 31.40 -4.39 18.59
C VAL A 68 30.62 -3.39 17.73
N LEU A 69 31.14 -3.00 16.56
CA LEU A 69 30.41 -2.13 15.63
C LEU A 69 29.15 -2.80 15.10
N TYR A 70 29.21 -4.10 14.76
CA TYR A 70 28.05 -4.84 14.29
C TYR A 70 26.96 -4.93 15.37
N VAL A 71 27.30 -5.42 16.56
CA VAL A 71 26.36 -5.56 17.68
C VAL A 71 25.84 -4.20 18.15
N GLY A 72 26.70 -3.17 18.21
CA GLY A 72 26.32 -1.81 18.58
C GLY A 72 25.37 -1.15 17.58
N ALA A 73 25.60 -1.33 16.27
CA ALA A 73 24.69 -0.84 15.24
C ALA A 73 23.31 -1.52 15.33
N PHE A 74 23.27 -2.84 15.51
CA PHE A 74 22.00 -3.56 15.68
C PHE A 74 21.29 -3.18 16.98
N ALA A 75 22.02 -2.98 18.08
CA ALA A 75 21.43 -2.51 19.33
C ALA A 75 20.80 -1.10 19.16
N TYR A 76 21.47 -0.20 18.44
CA TYR A 76 20.92 1.13 18.11
C TYR A 76 19.66 1.04 17.25
N ILE A 77 19.67 0.19 16.21
CA ILE A 77 18.52 -0.04 15.31
C ILE A 77 17.34 -0.60 16.09
N ILE A 78 17.55 -1.62 16.93
CA ILE A 78 16.49 -2.23 17.75
C ILE A 78 15.92 -1.20 18.73
N GLY A 79 16.77 -0.46 19.42
CA GLY A 79 16.35 0.55 20.41
C GLY A 79 15.53 1.69 19.82
N ASN A 80 15.76 2.04 18.56
CA ASN A 80 15.07 3.15 17.89
C ASN A 80 14.16 2.68 16.74
N PHE A 81 13.81 1.40 16.68
CA PHE A 81 13.22 0.80 15.49
C PHE A 81 11.90 1.45 15.07
N ASN A 82 11.04 1.76 16.04
CA ASN A 82 9.78 2.47 15.78
C ASN A 82 10.04 3.85 15.13
N TRP A 83 10.99 4.63 15.66
CA TRP A 83 11.37 5.92 15.09
C TRP A 83 11.98 5.80 13.69
N LEU A 84 12.89 4.85 13.47
CA LEU A 84 13.48 4.59 12.15
C LEU A 84 12.42 4.20 11.13
N SER A 85 11.49 3.30 11.49
CA SER A 85 10.40 2.89 10.60
C SER A 85 9.48 4.05 10.23
N SER A 86 9.20 4.96 11.18
CA SER A 86 8.41 6.17 10.92
C SER A 86 9.13 7.11 9.95
N ILE A 87 10.44 7.29 10.09
CA ILE A 87 11.24 8.07 9.14
C ILE A 87 11.20 7.46 7.75
N VAL A 88 11.43 6.14 7.63
CA VAL A 88 11.40 5.45 6.33
C VAL A 88 10.04 5.62 5.66
N PHE A 89 8.95 5.44 6.42
CA PHE A 89 7.59 5.69 5.94
C PHE A 89 7.41 7.14 5.45
N ARG A 90 7.82 8.12 6.26
CA ARG A 90 7.71 9.53 5.92
C ARG A 90 8.55 9.91 4.70
N SER A 91 9.73 9.32 4.55
CA SER A 91 10.58 9.52 3.38
C SER A 91 9.92 8.95 2.13
N PHE A 92 9.38 7.73 2.19
CA PHE A 92 8.74 7.11 1.03
C PHE A 92 7.49 7.84 0.56
N ALA A 93 6.59 8.19 1.48
CA ALA A 93 5.41 8.97 1.11
C ALA A 93 5.77 10.42 0.71
N GLY A 94 6.84 11.01 1.29
CA GLY A 94 7.30 12.35 0.92
C GLY A 94 7.93 12.41 -0.47
N LEU A 95 8.69 11.38 -0.83
CA LEU A 95 9.20 11.18 -2.19
C LEU A 95 8.05 11.00 -3.18
N GLY A 96 7.00 10.25 -2.80
CA GLY A 96 5.80 10.10 -3.60
C GLY A 96 5.12 11.44 -3.92
N ILE A 97 4.98 12.32 -2.94
CA ILE A 97 4.40 13.65 -3.13
C ILE A 97 5.29 14.53 -4.00
N THR A 98 6.60 14.55 -3.74
CA THR A 98 7.55 15.33 -4.53
C THR A 98 7.54 14.92 -6.00
N ALA A 99 7.42 13.62 -6.28
CA ALA A 99 7.33 13.08 -7.64
C ALA A 99 6.05 13.50 -8.38
N THR A 100 4.97 13.78 -7.64
CA THR A 100 3.67 14.17 -8.22
C THR A 100 3.54 15.67 -8.48
N GLY A 101 4.51 16.49 -8.05
CA GLY A 101 4.51 17.95 -8.22
C GLY A 101 3.30 18.68 -7.59
N SER A 102 2.47 17.96 -6.83
CA SER A 102 1.19 18.45 -6.32
C SER A 102 1.37 19.13 -4.97
N ALA A 103 0.71 20.27 -4.75
CA ALA A 103 0.77 21.07 -3.52
C ALA A 103 0.08 20.42 -2.30
N ILE A 104 -0.10 19.10 -2.28
CA ILE A 104 -0.80 18.39 -1.21
C ILE A 104 0.21 18.02 -0.12
N THR A 105 -0.07 18.44 1.11
CA THR A 105 0.77 18.15 2.26
C THR A 105 0.72 16.67 2.66
N MET A 106 1.87 16.15 3.11
CA MET A 106 2.12 14.77 3.55
C MET A 106 1.05 14.16 4.46
N GLU A 107 0.47 14.98 5.34
CA GLU A 107 -0.53 14.57 6.32
C GLU A 107 -1.91 14.31 5.71
N ASN A 108 -2.21 14.93 4.57
CA ASN A 108 -3.50 14.84 3.90
C ASN A 108 -3.54 13.72 2.84
N PHE A 109 -2.38 13.28 2.38
CA PHE A 109 -2.24 12.40 1.24
C PHE A 109 -2.39 10.91 1.58
N LEU A 110 -2.12 10.56 2.85
CA LEU A 110 -2.21 9.20 3.39
C LEU A 110 -3.53 8.94 4.10
N GLN A 111 -4.51 9.85 3.97
CA GLN A 111 -5.85 9.67 4.52
C GLN A 111 -6.75 9.04 3.46
N PRO A 112 -7.14 7.75 3.62
CA PRO A 112 -8.00 7.08 2.66
C PRO A 112 -9.37 7.76 2.56
N GLY A 113 -9.84 8.42 3.62
CA GLY A 113 -11.07 9.19 3.61
C GLY A 113 -11.04 10.33 2.59
N ARG A 114 -9.91 11.05 2.46
CA ARG A 114 -9.79 12.13 1.48
C ARG A 114 -9.84 11.63 0.04
N LEU A 115 -9.27 10.46 -0.24
CA LEU A 115 -9.35 9.85 -1.57
C LEU A 115 -10.81 9.49 -1.93
N ALA A 116 -11.56 8.94 -0.96
CA ALA A 116 -12.98 8.66 -1.14
C ALA A 116 -13.77 9.96 -1.38
N LYS A 117 -13.44 11.05 -0.68
CA LYS A 117 -14.04 12.36 -0.92
C LYS A 117 -13.73 12.89 -2.32
N THR A 118 -12.48 12.81 -2.78
CA THR A 118 -12.11 13.22 -4.15
C THR A 118 -12.92 12.44 -5.20
N GLY A 119 -13.18 11.15 -4.97
CA GLY A 119 -14.06 10.37 -5.84
C GLY A 119 -15.51 10.87 -5.88
N ILE A 120 -16.07 11.26 -4.73
CA ILE A 120 -17.41 11.85 -4.65
C ILE A 120 -17.44 13.22 -5.34
N ASP A 121 -16.43 14.06 -5.07
CA ASP A 121 -16.32 15.40 -5.66
C ASP A 121 -16.07 15.33 -7.18
N ALA A 122 -15.42 14.28 -7.67
CA ALA A 122 -15.24 14.00 -9.10
C ALA A 122 -16.52 13.47 -9.78
N ALA A 123 -17.38 12.78 -9.02
CA ALA A 123 -18.64 12.25 -9.52
C ALA A 123 -19.79 13.28 -9.47
N ALA A 124 -19.67 14.34 -8.66
CA ALA A 124 -20.65 15.42 -8.55
C ALA A 124 -21.11 16.03 -9.90
N PRO A 125 -20.23 16.42 -10.85
CA PRO A 125 -20.66 17.01 -12.12
C PRO A 125 -21.49 16.05 -12.99
N ILE A 126 -21.31 14.73 -12.86
CA ILE A 126 -22.14 13.73 -13.57
C ILE A 126 -23.56 13.72 -12.99
N LEU A 127 -23.69 13.88 -11.66
CA LEU A 127 -24.97 13.96 -10.98
C LEU A 127 -25.74 15.23 -11.34
N ASP A 128 -25.05 16.37 -11.44
CA ASP A 128 -25.67 17.64 -11.83
C ASP A 128 -26.17 17.57 -13.29
N GLN A 129 -25.39 16.98 -14.21
CA GLN A 129 -25.83 16.73 -15.59
C GLN A 129 -27.07 15.82 -15.67
N ILE A 130 -27.17 14.80 -14.82
CA ILE A 130 -28.39 13.98 -14.71
C ILE A 130 -29.56 14.84 -14.22
N GLY A 131 -29.34 15.73 -13.26
CA GLY A 131 -30.36 16.64 -12.71
C GLY A 131 -30.92 17.61 -13.75
N ASP A 132 -30.05 18.21 -14.58
CA ASP A 132 -30.44 19.13 -15.64
C ASP A 132 -31.21 18.44 -16.77
N MET A 133 -30.85 17.20 -17.10
CA MET A 133 -31.55 16.37 -18.08
C MET A 133 -32.83 15.71 -17.52
N ALA A 134 -33.05 15.76 -16.21
CA ALA A 134 -34.19 15.17 -15.51
C ALA A 134 -35.39 16.14 -15.34
N GLY A 135 -35.45 17.22 -16.12
CA GLY A 135 -36.63 18.09 -16.19
C GLY A 135 -37.85 17.38 -16.78
N PHE A 136 -39.04 17.56 -16.19
CA PHE A 136 -40.29 17.03 -16.74
C PHE A 136 -40.73 17.93 -17.91
N PRO A 137 -40.85 17.47 -19.18
CA PRO A 137 -41.03 16.09 -19.67
C PRO A 137 -39.80 15.43 -20.37
N GLU A 138 -38.64 16.08 -20.36
CA GLU A 138 -37.39 15.63 -21.01
C GLU A 138 -36.79 14.35 -20.40
N VAL A 139 -37.11 14.01 -19.14
CA VAL A 139 -36.76 12.73 -18.51
C VAL A 139 -37.14 11.52 -19.37
N PHE A 140 -38.30 11.57 -20.04
CA PHE A 140 -38.80 10.47 -20.85
C PHE A 140 -38.17 10.44 -22.25
N VAL A 141 -37.57 11.55 -22.70
CA VAL A 141 -36.89 11.65 -23.99
C VAL A 141 -35.41 11.28 -23.87
N ASN A 142 -34.78 11.63 -22.74
CA ASN A 142 -33.36 11.40 -22.46
C ASN A 142 -33.10 10.21 -21.51
N LEU A 143 -34.05 9.28 -21.41
CA LEU A 143 -33.96 8.13 -20.50
C LEU A 143 -32.68 7.30 -20.75
N ASP A 144 -32.30 7.09 -22.01
CA ASP A 144 -31.11 6.34 -22.39
C ASP A 144 -29.80 7.02 -21.92
N PRO A 145 -29.53 8.31 -22.21
CA PRO A 145 -28.41 9.07 -21.64
C PRO A 145 -28.37 9.06 -20.11
N ILE A 146 -29.52 9.29 -19.47
CA ILE A 146 -29.62 9.37 -18.00
C ILE A 146 -29.14 8.07 -17.35
N VAL A 147 -29.53 6.91 -17.91
CA VAL A 147 -29.10 5.60 -17.40
C VAL A 147 -27.58 5.41 -17.56
N VAL A 148 -26.99 5.82 -18.69
CA VAL A 148 -25.54 5.70 -18.92
C VAL A 148 -24.75 6.61 -17.98
N LEU A 149 -25.17 7.87 -17.79
CA LEU A 149 -24.54 8.79 -16.85
C LEU A 149 -24.65 8.26 -15.41
N PHE A 150 -25.79 7.68 -15.03
CA PHE A 150 -25.97 7.11 -13.70
C PHE A 150 -25.04 5.91 -13.44
N ILE A 151 -24.86 5.04 -14.45
CA ILE A 151 -23.90 3.93 -14.37
C ILE A 151 -22.46 4.46 -14.26
N ALA A 152 -22.09 5.44 -15.10
CA ALA A 152 -20.76 6.05 -15.06
C ALA A 152 -20.46 6.66 -13.67
N TRP A 153 -21.43 7.40 -13.11
CA TRP A 153 -21.36 7.94 -11.76
C TRP A 153 -21.10 6.86 -10.70
N LEU A 154 -21.87 5.76 -10.74
CA LEU A 154 -21.73 4.66 -9.79
C LEU A 154 -20.36 3.99 -9.90
N VAL A 155 -19.89 3.74 -11.13
CA VAL A 155 -18.57 3.13 -11.39
C VAL A 155 -17.44 4.00 -10.86
N VAL A 156 -17.49 5.33 -11.09
CA VAL A 156 -16.47 6.26 -10.60
C VAL A 156 -16.38 6.20 -9.07
N ILE A 157 -17.52 6.28 -8.37
CA ILE A 157 -17.54 6.19 -6.90
C ILE A 157 -16.97 4.85 -6.42
N LEU A 158 -17.35 3.75 -7.06
CA LEU A 158 -16.87 2.42 -6.70
C LEU A 158 -15.36 2.30 -6.87
N CYS A 159 -14.80 2.84 -7.95
CA CYS A 159 -13.36 2.84 -8.21
C CYS A 159 -12.58 3.56 -7.10
N PHE A 160 -12.99 4.77 -6.75
CA PHE A 160 -12.33 5.54 -5.67
C PHE A 160 -12.51 4.90 -4.31
N PHE A 161 -13.65 4.24 -4.05
CA PHE A 161 -13.87 3.50 -2.82
C PHE A 161 -12.91 2.32 -2.68
N VAL A 162 -12.75 1.51 -3.73
CA VAL A 162 -11.80 0.38 -3.73
C VAL A 162 -10.36 0.88 -3.57
N LEU A 163 -9.99 1.99 -4.23
CA LEU A 163 -8.67 2.61 -4.05
C LEU A 163 -8.41 3.08 -2.62
N ALA A 164 -9.42 3.66 -1.96
CA ALA A 164 -9.31 4.07 -0.56
C ALA A 164 -9.08 2.85 0.36
N VAL A 165 -9.81 1.76 0.14
CA VAL A 165 -9.60 0.51 0.88
C VAL A 165 -8.21 -0.07 0.62
N GLN A 166 -7.73 -0.03 -0.63
CA GLN A 166 -6.38 -0.47 -0.99
C GLN A 166 -5.30 0.35 -0.27
N LEU A 167 -5.45 1.68 -0.23
CA LEU A 167 -4.56 2.56 0.53
C LEU A 167 -4.57 2.21 2.01
N PHE A 168 -5.74 2.03 2.60
CA PHE A 168 -5.86 1.59 3.98
C PHE A 168 -5.11 0.27 4.25
N ILE A 169 -5.32 -0.75 3.42
CA ILE A 169 -4.67 -2.06 3.58
C ILE A 169 -3.15 -1.92 3.48
N THR A 170 -2.62 -1.19 2.50
CA THR A 170 -1.15 -1.03 2.32
C THR A 170 -0.50 -0.30 3.50
N LEU A 171 -1.17 0.70 4.09
CA LEU A 171 -0.68 1.39 5.28
C LEU A 171 -0.63 0.48 6.50
N ILE A 172 -1.67 -0.33 6.72
CA ILE A 172 -1.70 -1.32 7.80
C ILE A 172 -0.67 -2.42 7.56
N GLU A 173 -0.51 -2.88 6.33
CA GLU A 173 0.50 -3.87 5.96
C GLU A 173 1.91 -3.39 6.35
N PHE A 174 2.26 -2.13 6.07
CA PHE A 174 3.53 -1.55 6.47
C PHE A 174 3.71 -1.53 8.00
N LYS A 175 2.68 -1.11 8.74
CA LYS A 175 2.71 -1.08 10.21
C LYS A 175 2.80 -2.49 10.82
N LEU A 176 2.11 -3.48 10.28
CA LEU A 176 2.20 -4.86 10.74
C LEU A 176 3.55 -5.50 10.40
N THR A 177 4.06 -5.25 9.20
CA THR A 177 5.37 -5.78 8.75
C THR A 177 6.51 -5.20 9.56
N THR A 178 6.44 -3.91 9.90
CA THR A 178 7.41 -3.28 10.81
C THR A 178 7.32 -3.85 12.22
N LEU A 179 6.13 -4.08 12.77
CA LEU A 179 5.99 -4.73 14.08
C LEU A 179 6.54 -6.16 14.08
N ALA A 180 6.30 -6.95 13.04
CA ALA A 180 6.92 -8.27 12.89
C ALA A 180 8.45 -8.17 12.77
N GLY A 181 8.94 -7.15 12.05
CA GLY A 181 10.37 -6.82 11.98
C GLY A 181 10.97 -6.57 13.35
N PHE A 182 10.33 -5.77 14.18
CA PHE A 182 10.80 -5.47 15.52
C PHE A 182 11.06 -6.74 16.36
N VAL A 183 10.17 -7.73 16.28
CA VAL A 183 10.32 -9.00 17.01
C VAL A 183 11.44 -9.87 16.42
N LEU A 184 11.67 -9.79 15.11
CA LEU A 184 12.59 -10.69 14.40
C LEU A 184 14.01 -10.12 14.21
N ILE A 185 14.23 -8.81 14.37
CA ILE A 185 15.55 -8.17 14.25
C ILE A 185 16.57 -8.66 15.28
N PRO A 186 16.24 -8.99 16.54
CA PRO A 186 17.22 -9.54 17.47
C PRO A 186 17.94 -10.78 16.93
N PHE A 187 17.26 -11.59 16.10
CA PHE A 187 17.86 -12.77 15.46
C PHE A 187 18.95 -12.44 14.42
N ALA A 188 19.10 -11.16 14.03
CA ALA A 188 20.20 -10.68 13.20
C ALA A 188 21.57 -10.87 13.87
N LEU A 189 21.63 -10.78 15.20
CA LEU A 189 22.88 -10.82 15.96
C LEU A 189 23.62 -12.16 15.85
N TRP A 190 22.90 -13.21 15.46
CA TRP A 190 23.44 -14.55 15.32
C TRP A 190 23.54 -14.96 13.85
N ASN A 191 24.76 -15.24 13.38
CA ASN A 191 25.04 -15.55 11.96
C ASN A 191 24.22 -16.73 11.39
N LYS A 192 23.74 -17.66 12.21
CA LYS A 192 22.88 -18.76 11.74
C LYS A 192 21.39 -18.41 11.63
N THR A 193 20.92 -17.37 12.32
CA THR A 193 19.51 -16.94 12.30
C THR A 193 19.31 -15.58 11.65
N SER A 194 20.39 -14.94 11.18
CA SER A 194 20.36 -13.61 10.57
C SER A 194 19.45 -13.52 9.35
N PHE A 195 19.27 -14.64 8.64
CA PHE A 195 18.35 -14.74 7.51
C PHE A 195 16.90 -14.40 7.84
N LEU A 196 16.45 -14.66 9.08
CA LEU A 196 15.09 -14.29 9.51
C LEU A 196 14.94 -12.77 9.57
N ALA A 197 15.93 -12.09 10.14
CA ALA A 197 15.93 -10.63 10.23
C ALA A 197 16.11 -9.99 8.83
N GLU A 198 16.99 -10.55 7.99
CA GLU A 198 17.23 -10.05 6.63
C GLU A 198 15.96 -10.10 5.77
N LYS A 199 15.23 -11.22 5.81
CA LYS A 199 13.95 -11.37 5.10
C LYS A 199 12.91 -10.35 5.54
N VAL A 200 12.81 -10.10 6.84
CA VAL A 200 11.78 -9.21 7.37
C VAL A 200 12.14 -7.75 7.12
N LEU A 201 13.42 -7.38 7.22
CA LEU A 201 13.91 -6.07 6.80
C LEU A 201 13.63 -5.84 5.32
N GLY A 202 13.87 -6.85 4.46
CA GLY A 202 13.49 -6.81 3.04
C GLY A 202 11.99 -6.57 2.83
N ASN A 203 11.13 -7.26 3.60
CA ASN A 203 9.69 -7.06 3.54
C ASN A 203 9.26 -5.67 4.04
N VAL A 204 9.89 -5.11 5.07
CA VAL A 204 9.62 -3.74 5.54
C VAL A 204 9.92 -2.73 4.44
N VAL A 205 11.07 -2.88 3.76
CA VAL A 205 11.46 -2.03 2.63
C VAL A 205 10.49 -2.21 1.45
N SER A 206 10.15 -3.44 1.10
CA SER A 206 9.20 -3.77 0.04
C SER A 206 7.81 -3.16 0.31
N SER A 207 7.31 -3.28 1.54
CA SER A 207 6.05 -2.67 1.97
C SER A 207 6.11 -1.13 1.95
N GLY A 208 7.25 -0.53 2.32
CA GLY A 208 7.47 0.91 2.20
C GLY A 208 7.42 1.38 0.74
N ILE A 209 7.97 0.59 -0.19
CA ILE A 209 7.94 0.88 -1.63
C ILE A 209 6.53 0.72 -2.22
N LYS A 210 5.72 -0.23 -1.72
CA LYS A 210 4.28 -0.28 -2.05
C LYS A 210 3.58 1.03 -1.71
N VAL A 211 3.82 1.55 -0.49
CA VAL A 211 3.25 2.83 -0.05
C VAL A 211 3.72 3.97 -0.94
N LEU A 212 5.01 4.02 -1.32
CA LEU A 212 5.53 5.02 -2.26
C LEU A 212 4.81 4.97 -3.61
N VAL A 213 4.68 3.79 -4.21
CA VAL A 213 4.06 3.65 -5.53
C VAL A 213 2.58 4.02 -5.49
N LEU A 214 1.87 3.57 -4.46
CA LEU A 214 0.46 3.93 -4.29
C LEU A 214 0.30 5.43 -4.04
N ALA A 215 1.21 6.02 -3.26
CA ALA A 215 1.27 7.46 -3.07
C ALA A 215 1.41 8.18 -4.43
N VAL A 216 2.38 7.81 -5.26
CA VAL A 216 2.54 8.42 -6.59
C VAL A 216 1.27 8.30 -7.45
N ILE A 217 0.66 7.11 -7.50
CA ILE A 217 -0.56 6.86 -8.29
C ILE A 217 -1.71 7.75 -7.82
N VAL A 218 -1.92 7.80 -6.49
CA VAL A 218 -2.98 8.62 -5.89
C VAL A 218 -2.74 10.11 -6.13
N GLY A 219 -1.50 10.57 -6.11
CA GLY A 219 -1.18 11.98 -6.36
C GLY A 219 -1.44 12.40 -7.79
N ILE A 220 -0.93 11.64 -8.75
CA ILE A 220 -1.21 11.85 -10.17
C ILE A 220 -2.73 11.82 -10.40
N GLY A 221 -3.42 10.83 -9.82
CA GLY A 221 -4.86 10.71 -9.92
C GLY A 221 -5.60 11.93 -9.38
N SER A 222 -5.25 12.40 -8.19
CA SER A 222 -5.89 13.58 -7.59
C SER A 222 -5.70 14.85 -8.42
N GLY A 223 -4.55 15.01 -9.08
CA GLY A 223 -4.29 16.13 -9.99
C GLY A 223 -5.15 16.06 -11.26
N LEU A 224 -5.16 14.90 -11.94
CA LEU A 224 -5.94 14.70 -13.16
C LEU A 224 -7.45 14.90 -12.94
N PHE A 225 -7.98 14.40 -11.82
CA PHE A 225 -9.40 14.53 -11.51
C PHE A 225 -9.82 15.93 -11.08
N ALA A 226 -8.89 16.77 -10.62
CA ALA A 226 -9.17 18.19 -10.38
C ALA A 226 -9.44 18.95 -11.68
N GLU A 227 -8.81 18.55 -12.79
CA GLU A 227 -9.06 19.14 -14.12
C GLU A 227 -10.44 18.75 -14.66
N PHE A 228 -10.93 17.55 -14.33
CA PHE A 228 -12.27 17.07 -14.72
C PHE A 228 -13.43 17.70 -13.93
N GLN A 229 -13.16 18.53 -12.92
CA GLN A 229 -14.21 19.26 -12.19
C GLN A 229 -14.72 20.50 -12.96
N VAL A 230 -14.04 20.89 -14.04
CA VAL A 230 -14.47 22.01 -14.88
C VAL A 230 -15.60 21.52 -15.80
N HIS A 231 -16.79 22.08 -15.61
CA HIS A 231 -18.00 21.68 -16.33
C HIS A 231 -17.88 22.05 -17.81
N PRO A 232 -18.14 21.14 -18.75
CA PRO A 232 -18.48 21.52 -20.12
C PRO A 232 -19.86 22.20 -20.15
N ASP A 233 -20.01 23.26 -20.95
CA ASP A 233 -21.26 24.03 -21.12
C ASP A 233 -22.43 23.21 -21.72
N GLU A 234 -22.17 21.98 -22.18
CA GLU A 234 -23.18 21.06 -22.71
C GLU A 234 -23.07 19.67 -22.06
N PRO A 235 -24.20 19.08 -21.60
CA PRO A 235 -24.21 17.74 -21.05
C PRO A 235 -23.82 16.72 -22.14
N SER A 236 -22.72 16.00 -21.92
CA SER A 236 -22.16 15.07 -22.91
C SER A 236 -21.84 13.71 -22.29
N ILE A 237 -22.39 12.67 -22.89
CA ILE A 237 -22.13 11.26 -22.53
C ILE A 237 -20.64 10.94 -22.67
N ASP A 238 -19.99 11.51 -23.70
CA ASP A 238 -18.56 11.30 -23.96
C ASP A 238 -17.69 11.75 -22.78
N HIS A 239 -18.02 12.89 -22.14
CA HIS A 239 -17.28 13.36 -20.97
C HIS A 239 -17.44 12.39 -19.79
N ALA A 240 -18.66 11.93 -19.51
CA ALA A 240 -18.90 10.95 -18.45
C ALA A 240 -18.17 9.62 -18.69
N LEU A 241 -18.12 9.14 -19.93
CA LEU A 241 -17.39 7.92 -20.31
C LEU A 241 -15.86 8.08 -20.18
N VAL A 242 -15.31 9.25 -20.50
CA VAL A 242 -13.87 9.53 -20.32
C VAL A 242 -13.50 9.56 -18.84
N VAL A 243 -14.31 10.22 -18.01
CA VAL A 243 -14.10 10.25 -16.54
C VAL A 243 -14.21 8.85 -15.95
N MET A 244 -15.18 8.06 -16.41
CA MET A 244 -15.31 6.65 -16.03
C MET A 244 -14.07 5.83 -16.42
N LEU A 245 -13.58 5.96 -17.66
CA LEU A 245 -12.38 5.27 -18.13
C LEU A 245 -11.15 5.67 -17.31
N ALA A 246 -10.98 6.96 -17.03
CA ALA A 246 -9.89 7.47 -16.19
C ALA A 246 -9.94 6.86 -14.78
N SER A 247 -11.14 6.70 -14.21
CA SER A 247 -11.33 6.15 -12.86
C SER A 247 -11.00 4.65 -12.80
N LEU A 248 -11.39 3.89 -13.83
CA LEU A 248 -11.04 2.49 -14.00
C LEU A 248 -9.54 2.30 -14.22
N ALA A 249 -8.89 3.16 -15.00
CA ALA A 249 -7.46 3.13 -15.20
C ALA A 249 -6.69 3.40 -13.90
N LEU A 250 -7.13 4.39 -13.11
CA LEU A 250 -6.57 4.63 -11.78
C LEU A 250 -6.78 3.45 -10.83
N LEU A 251 -7.96 2.84 -10.84
CA LEU A 251 -8.24 1.66 -10.04
C LEU A 251 -7.29 0.52 -10.40
N ALA A 252 -7.13 0.23 -11.70
CA ALA A 252 -6.21 -0.79 -12.18
C ALA A 252 -4.77 -0.50 -11.73
N LEU A 253 -4.32 0.75 -11.85
CA LEU A 253 -3.00 1.16 -11.37
C LEU A 253 -2.86 0.99 -9.85
N GLY A 254 -3.86 1.36 -9.04
CA GLY A 254 -3.78 1.20 -7.59
C GLY A 254 -3.79 -0.25 -7.12
N ILE A 255 -4.42 -1.16 -7.88
CA ILE A 255 -4.40 -2.60 -7.59
C ILE A 255 -3.06 -3.22 -8.02
N PHE A 256 -2.60 -2.96 -9.24
CA PHE A 256 -1.42 -3.62 -9.81
C PHE A 256 -0.09 -2.93 -9.46
N GLY A 257 -0.09 -1.61 -9.29
CA GLY A 257 1.09 -0.80 -8.99
C GLY A 257 1.86 -1.28 -7.77
N PRO A 258 1.23 -1.49 -6.61
CA PRO A 258 1.89 -2.05 -5.43
C PRO A 258 2.52 -3.43 -5.68
N GLY A 259 1.90 -4.28 -6.50
CA GLY A 259 2.46 -5.58 -6.89
C GLY A 259 3.76 -5.47 -7.70
N ILE A 260 3.82 -4.49 -8.61
CA ILE A 260 5.03 -4.16 -9.39
C ILE A 260 6.10 -3.50 -8.50
N ALA A 261 5.71 -2.80 -7.45
CA ALA A 261 6.65 -2.26 -6.47
C ALA A 261 7.35 -3.39 -5.68
N THR A 262 6.58 -4.41 -5.32
CA THR A 262 6.99 -5.48 -4.39
C THR A 262 8.00 -6.45 -4.99
N GLY A 263 7.72 -6.94 -6.20
CA GLY A 263 8.56 -7.93 -6.87
C GLY A 263 9.91 -7.40 -7.36
N LEU A 264 10.07 -6.08 -7.48
CA LEU A 264 11.38 -5.46 -7.74
C LEU A 264 12.35 -5.66 -6.58
N VAL A 265 11.83 -5.68 -5.35
CA VAL A 265 12.63 -5.90 -4.13
C VAL A 265 12.70 -7.37 -3.75
N SER A 266 11.63 -8.13 -3.97
CA SER A 266 11.58 -9.54 -3.59
C SER A 266 12.16 -10.49 -4.64
N GLY A 267 12.55 -9.99 -5.83
CA GLY A 267 13.11 -10.80 -6.92
C GLY A 267 12.17 -11.88 -7.46
N ALA A 268 10.87 -11.78 -7.15
CA ALA A 268 9.88 -12.80 -7.51
C ALA A 268 9.32 -12.54 -8.93
N PRO A 269 9.02 -13.58 -9.73
CA PRO A 269 8.43 -13.44 -11.07
C PRO A 269 7.14 -12.62 -11.00
N GLN A 270 7.17 -11.45 -11.61
CA GLN A 270 6.27 -10.35 -11.25
C GLN A 270 4.95 -10.32 -12.01
N LEU A 271 4.74 -11.33 -12.86
CA LEU A 271 3.49 -11.61 -13.55
C LEU A 271 3.21 -13.10 -13.41
N GLY A 272 2.81 -13.52 -12.21
CA GLY A 272 2.18 -14.82 -12.04
C GLY A 272 0.93 -14.82 -12.92
N ALA A 273 0.91 -15.67 -13.93
CA ALA A 273 -0.10 -15.80 -14.97
C ALA A 273 -1.58 -15.84 -14.50
N GLY A 274 -1.84 -15.93 -13.19
CA GLY A 274 -3.17 -15.87 -12.58
C GLY A 274 -3.76 -14.47 -12.37
N ALA A 275 -2.96 -13.40 -12.21
CA ALA A 275 -3.51 -12.06 -11.95
C ALA A 275 -4.06 -11.38 -13.21
N MET A 276 -3.36 -11.54 -14.34
CA MET A 276 -3.85 -11.11 -15.65
C MET A 276 -4.98 -12.02 -16.16
N ALA A 277 -4.93 -13.32 -15.89
CA ALA A 277 -6.02 -14.23 -16.20
C ALA A 277 -7.26 -13.93 -15.35
N GLY A 278 -7.13 -13.61 -14.06
CA GLY A 278 -8.25 -13.25 -13.19
C GLY A 278 -8.90 -11.91 -13.54
N ALA A 279 -8.10 -10.90 -13.94
CA ALA A 279 -8.63 -9.63 -14.41
C ALA A 279 -9.28 -9.73 -15.80
N ALA A 280 -8.71 -10.54 -16.70
CA ALA A 280 -9.31 -10.84 -17.99
C ALA A 280 -10.59 -11.67 -17.84
N VAL A 281 -10.61 -12.67 -16.95
CA VAL A 281 -11.81 -13.48 -16.65
C VAL A 281 -12.85 -12.66 -15.88
N GLY A 282 -12.46 -11.68 -15.06
CA GLY A 282 -13.39 -10.76 -14.39
C GLY A 282 -14.03 -9.77 -15.36
N ALA A 283 -13.26 -9.21 -16.30
CA ALA A 283 -13.75 -8.28 -17.33
C ALA A 283 -14.56 -8.97 -18.44
N VAL A 284 -14.16 -10.19 -18.83
CA VAL A 284 -14.93 -11.03 -19.75
C VAL A 284 -16.13 -11.66 -19.03
N GLY A 285 -16.02 -12.00 -17.75
CA GLY A 285 -17.11 -12.58 -16.95
C GLY A 285 -18.25 -11.61 -16.68
N THR A 286 -17.97 -10.32 -16.48
CA THR A 286 -19.01 -9.28 -16.43
C THR A 286 -19.56 -8.94 -17.81
N GLY A 287 -18.72 -8.92 -18.85
CA GLY A 287 -19.18 -8.74 -20.23
C GLY A 287 -20.08 -9.88 -20.75
N VAL A 288 -19.78 -11.12 -20.38
CA VAL A 288 -20.57 -12.32 -20.74
C VAL A 288 -21.80 -12.45 -19.85
N ALA A 289 -21.76 -12.08 -18.57
CA ALA A 289 -22.96 -12.09 -17.72
C ALA A 289 -24.00 -11.03 -18.18
N ILE A 290 -23.54 -9.86 -18.65
CA ILE A 290 -24.42 -8.83 -19.20
C ILE A 290 -24.87 -9.20 -20.63
N GLY A 291 -24.02 -9.82 -21.45
CA GLY A 291 -24.35 -10.30 -22.80
C GLY A 291 -25.26 -11.54 -22.83
N ALA A 292 -25.15 -12.45 -21.85
CA ALA A 292 -25.99 -13.64 -21.72
C ALA A 292 -27.35 -13.35 -21.08
N ALA A 293 -27.50 -12.25 -20.35
CA ALA A 293 -28.81 -11.75 -19.92
C ALA A 293 -29.57 -11.09 -21.09
N ALA A 294 -28.85 -10.48 -22.05
CA ALA A 294 -29.44 -9.84 -23.23
C ALA A 294 -29.71 -10.82 -24.39
N THR A 295 -29.03 -11.96 -24.44
CA THR A 295 -29.23 -13.00 -25.45
C THR A 295 -29.54 -14.31 -24.73
N GLY A 296 -30.82 -14.71 -24.68
CA GLY A 296 -31.34 -15.85 -23.91
C GLY A 296 -30.84 -17.24 -24.34
N VAL A 297 -29.53 -17.46 -24.37
CA VAL A 297 -28.87 -18.73 -24.64
C VAL A 297 -28.06 -19.11 -23.41
N GLY A 298 -28.78 -19.40 -22.33
CA GLY A 298 -28.23 -20.03 -21.13
C GLY A 298 -28.18 -21.53 -21.31
N GLY A 299 -26.98 -22.10 -21.40
CA GLY A 299 -26.75 -23.52 -21.16
C GLY A 299 -25.76 -24.16 -22.13
N ALA A 300 -24.71 -24.74 -21.53
CA ALA A 300 -23.78 -25.72 -22.11
C ALA A 300 -22.42 -25.20 -22.61
N VAL A 301 -21.60 -24.60 -21.74
CA VAL A 301 -20.14 -24.85 -21.79
C VAL A 301 -19.55 -24.78 -20.37
N MET A 302 -19.65 -25.88 -19.61
CA MET A 302 -18.77 -26.19 -18.48
C MET A 302 -18.48 -27.70 -18.52
N ALA A 303 -17.54 -28.08 -19.38
CA ALA A 303 -16.81 -29.35 -19.30
C ALA A 303 -15.59 -29.23 -20.23
N GLY A 304 -14.40 -29.15 -19.64
CA GLY A 304 -13.12 -29.03 -20.32
C GLY A 304 -12.05 -28.53 -19.37
#